data_AF-A0A524M3M1-F1
#
_entry.id   AF-A0A524M3M1-F1
#
_cell.length_a   1.000
_cell.length_b   1.000
_cell.length_c   1.000
_cell.angle_alpha   90.00
_cell.angle_beta   90.00
_cell.angle_gamma   90.00
#
_symmetry.space_group_name_H-M   'P 1'
#
loop_
_entity.id
_entity.type
_entity.pdbx_description
1 polymer ?
#
loop_
_entity_poly.entity_id
_entity_poly.type
_entity_poly.pdbx_seq_one_letter_code
_entity_poly.pdbx_strand_id
1 'polypeptide(L)'
;MLSEPEVTPSVQAAIPDLLKSQLVESILGKHEPKKKSILISSNSLANKFIFERWGIRSSQRRKYRNLFTDVRKRCRNLFKFYLQKSQIAIKQKGVAYAFGVFKFDDVRGNLILGFTHLDDDNVFIKTP
;
A
#
# COMPACT_ATOMS: atom_id res chain seq x y z
N MET A 1 17.19 20.36 19.90
CA MET A 1 17.08 19.47 18.72
C MET A 1 15.77 18.71 18.84
N LEU A 2 14.91 18.73 17.82
CA LEU A 2 13.72 17.88 17.80
C LEU A 2 14.17 16.42 17.61
N SER A 3 13.81 15.55 18.54
CA SER A 3 14.10 14.11 18.48
C SER A 3 13.42 13.47 17.26
N GLU A 4 14.00 12.38 16.77
CA GLU A 4 13.37 11.58 15.72
C GLU A 4 12.03 11.03 16.23
N PRO A 5 10.95 11.06 15.42
CA PRO A 5 9.66 10.53 15.86
C PRO A 5 9.71 9.02 16.11
N GLU A 6 9.05 8.58 17.17
CA GLU A 6 8.95 7.16 17.52
C GLU A 6 7.86 6.45 16.71
N VAL A 7 8.18 5.26 16.20
CA VAL A 7 7.25 4.43 15.42
C VAL A 7 6.62 3.37 16.31
N THR A 8 5.61 3.76 17.09
CA THR A 8 4.91 2.83 17.98
C THR A 8 4.07 1.80 17.20
N PRO A 9 3.73 0.64 17.79
CA PRO A 9 2.87 -0.36 17.15
C PRO A 9 1.50 0.19 16.70
N SER A 10 0.92 1.09 17.50
CA SER A 10 -0.36 1.74 17.16
C SER A 10 -0.25 2.64 15.92
N VAL A 11 0.88 3.32 15.75
CA VAL A 11 1.17 4.08 14.53
C VAL A 11 1.32 3.14 13.33
N GLN A 12 2.03 2.02 13.49
CA GLN A 12 2.22 1.06 12.39
C GLN A 12 0.92 0.37 11.94
N ALA A 13 -0.07 0.27 12.83
CA ALA A 13 -1.37 -0.33 12.51
C ALA A 13 -2.14 0.45 11.44
N ALA A 14 -1.82 1.73 11.20
CA ALA A 14 -2.44 2.55 10.17
C ALA A 14 -1.85 2.33 8.76
N ILE A 15 -0.71 1.64 8.62
CA ILE A 15 -0.07 1.42 7.30
C ILE A 15 -0.96 0.57 6.35
N PRO A 16 -1.58 -0.54 6.79
CA PRO A 16 -2.53 -1.29 5.96
C PRO A 16 -3.73 -0.45 5.53
N ASP A 17 -4.24 0.41 6.41
CA ASP A 17 -5.41 1.25 6.11
C ASP A 17 -5.08 2.32 5.08
N LEU A 18 -3.88 2.90 5.14
CA LEU A 18 -3.37 3.81 4.11
C LEU A 18 -3.22 3.11 2.75
N LEU A 19 -2.76 1.86 2.71
CA LEU A 19 -2.71 1.11 1.45
C LEU A 19 -4.12 0.90 0.90
N LYS A 20 -5.06 0.48 1.75
CA LYS A 20 -6.44 0.24 1.36
C LYS A 20 -7.13 1.49 0.85
N SER A 21 -6.95 2.63 1.53
CA SER A 21 -7.53 3.90 1.07
C SER A 21 -6.98 4.31 -0.30
N GLN A 22 -5.67 4.17 -0.52
CA GLN A 22 -5.05 4.45 -1.83
C GLN A 22 -5.64 3.59 -2.96
N LEU A 23 -5.91 2.31 -2.68
CA LEU A 23 -6.48 1.40 -3.66
C LEU A 23 -7.91 1.80 -4.03
N VAL A 24 -8.74 2.14 -3.04
CA VAL A 24 -10.12 2.58 -3.28
C VAL A 24 -10.15 3.94 -3.96
N GLU A 25 -9.36 4.91 -3.51
CA GLU A 25 -9.20 6.22 -4.16
C GLU A 25 -8.78 6.08 -5.63
N SER A 26 -7.90 5.13 -5.94
CA SER A 26 -7.44 4.87 -7.30
C SER A 26 -8.51 4.29 -8.22
N ILE A 27 -9.56 3.67 -7.66
CA ILE A 27 -10.74 3.25 -8.43
C ILE A 27 -11.68 4.43 -8.60
N LEU A 28 -12.04 5.09 -7.48
CA LEU A 28 -13.02 6.17 -7.48
C LEU A 28 -12.56 7.38 -8.33
N GLY A 29 -11.25 7.60 -8.46
CA GLY A 29 -10.69 8.69 -9.26
C GLY A 29 -10.55 8.39 -10.76
N LYS A 30 -10.84 7.17 -11.23
CA LYS A 30 -10.76 6.83 -12.65
C LYS A 30 -12.11 7.11 -13.33
N HIS A 31 -12.12 8.05 -14.27
CA HIS A 31 -13.25 8.33 -15.16
C HIS A 31 -13.35 7.32 -16.33
N GLU A 32 -12.34 6.48 -16.56
CA GLU A 32 -12.35 5.47 -17.64
C GLU A 32 -12.27 4.03 -17.10
N PRO A 33 -13.09 3.09 -17.63
CA PRO A 33 -13.21 1.70 -17.20
C PRO A 33 -12.05 0.80 -17.67
N LYS A 34 -10.85 1.34 -17.89
CA LYS A 34 -9.73 0.48 -18.30
C LYS A 34 -9.16 -0.24 -17.08
N LYS A 35 -9.24 -1.58 -17.15
CA LYS A 35 -8.63 -2.64 -16.32
C LYS A 35 -7.10 -2.51 -16.12
N LYS A 36 -6.59 -1.33 -15.81
CA LYS A 36 -5.18 -1.07 -15.54
C LYS A 36 -4.89 -1.39 -14.08
N SER A 37 -3.98 -2.33 -13.87
CA SER A 37 -3.42 -2.63 -12.56
C SER A 37 -2.86 -1.37 -11.92
N ILE A 38 -3.18 -1.16 -10.65
CA ILE A 38 -2.61 -0.09 -9.83
C ILE A 38 -1.24 -0.57 -9.36
N LEU A 39 -0.18 0.17 -9.67
CA LEU A 39 1.17 -0.17 -9.23
C LEU A 39 1.52 0.66 -8.00
N ILE A 40 1.80 -0.01 -6.88
CA ILE A 40 2.25 0.65 -5.66
C ILE A 40 3.56 0.01 -5.23
N SER A 41 4.53 0.83 -4.83
CA SER A 41 5.79 0.37 -4.27
C SER A 41 5.81 0.47 -2.75
N SER A 42 6.52 -0.43 -2.09
CA SER A 42 6.66 -0.42 -0.64
C SER A 42 7.31 0.87 -0.13
N ASN A 43 8.24 1.45 -0.89
CA ASN A 43 8.84 2.73 -0.57
C ASN A 43 7.90 3.92 -0.79
N SER A 44 7.04 3.91 -1.83
CA SER A 44 6.08 4.99 -2.05
C SER A 44 5.03 5.00 -0.94
N LEU A 45 4.53 3.83 -0.52
CA LEU A 45 3.65 3.71 0.64
C LEU A 45 4.32 4.24 1.91
N ALA A 46 5.56 3.83 2.17
CA ALA A 46 6.32 4.29 3.34
C ALA A 46 6.52 5.83 3.33
N ASN A 47 6.89 6.39 2.19
CA ASN A 47 7.10 7.83 2.06
C ASN A 47 5.78 8.61 2.27
N LYS A 48 4.66 8.14 1.69
CA LYS A 48 3.34 8.76 1.89
C LYS A 48 2.91 8.67 3.36
N PHE A 49 3.09 7.51 4.00
CA PHE A 49 2.82 7.33 5.43
C PHE A 49 3.62 8.30 6.31
N ILE A 50 4.93 8.40 6.08
CA ILE A 50 5.80 9.29 6.86
C ILE A 50 5.39 10.76 6.69
N PHE A 51 5.05 11.15 5.46
CA PHE A 51 4.62 12.50 5.16
C PHE A 51 3.27 12.84 5.81
N GLU A 52 2.26 11.97 5.69
CA GLU A 52 0.95 12.21 6.29
C GLU A 52 1.00 12.25 7.82
N ARG A 53 1.88 11.45 8.43
CA ARG A 53 1.95 11.34 9.88
C ARG A 53 2.80 12.44 10.54
N TRP A 54 3.91 12.85 9.90
CA TRP A 54 4.89 13.75 10.53
C TRP A 54 5.27 14.96 9.65
N GLY A 55 4.74 15.09 8.44
CA GLY A 55 5.14 16.13 7.49
C GLY A 55 6.57 15.96 6.94
N ILE A 56 7.22 14.83 7.21
CA ILE A 56 8.61 14.59 6.86
C ILE A 56 8.71 14.12 5.41
N ARG A 57 9.51 14.82 4.60
CA ARG A 57 9.71 14.53 3.18
C ARG A 57 10.82 13.50 2.97
N SER A 58 10.77 12.78 1.85
CA SER A 58 11.79 11.80 1.46
C SER A 58 13.20 12.40 1.33
N SER A 59 13.32 13.68 0.98
CA SER A 59 14.58 14.43 0.96
C SER A 59 15.25 14.52 2.33
N GLN A 60 14.47 14.44 3.41
CA GLN A 60 14.97 14.50 4.79
C GLN A 60 15.39 13.11 5.33
N ARG A 61 15.40 12.06 4.49
CA ARG A 61 15.74 10.69 4.90
C ARG A 61 17.08 10.55 5.62
N ARG A 62 18.09 11.34 5.25
CA ARG A 62 19.39 11.32 5.93
C ARG A 62 19.29 11.74 7.40
N LYS A 63 18.40 12.70 7.70
CA LYS A 63 18.16 13.22 9.05
C LYS A 63 17.31 12.26 9.89
N TYR A 64 16.34 11.58 9.29
CA TYR A 64 15.40 10.67 9.96
C TYR A 64 15.63 9.21 9.54
N ARG A 65 16.88 8.75 9.60
CA ARG A 65 17.28 7.46 9.01
C ARG A 65 16.53 6.28 9.62
N ASN A 66 16.30 6.26 10.93
CA ASN A 66 15.70 5.11 11.61
C ASN A 66 14.21 5.04 11.29
N LEU A 67 13.51 6.17 11.36
CA LEU A 67 12.10 6.31 10.97
C LEU A 67 11.87 5.75 9.56
N PHE A 68 12.65 6.20 8.58
CA PHE A 68 12.53 5.69 7.21
C PHE A 68 12.87 4.20 7.10
N THR A 69 13.82 3.70 7.88
CA THR A 69 14.22 2.29 7.84
C THR A 69 13.12 1.39 8.39
N ASP A 70 12.54 1.76 9.53
CA ASP A 70 11.53 0.98 10.23
C ASP A 70 10.20 0.95 9.49
N VAL A 71 9.72 2.12 9.05
CA VAL A 71 8.48 2.20 8.27
C VAL A 71 8.63 1.42 6.95
N ARG A 72 9.76 1.54 6.25
CA ARG A 72 9.98 0.77 5.01
C ARG A 72 10.04 -0.73 5.27
N LYS A 73 10.67 -1.17 6.37
CA LYS A 73 10.66 -2.59 6.76
C LYS A 73 9.23 -3.08 6.97
N ARG A 74 8.38 -2.30 7.64
CA ARG A 74 6.98 -2.63 7.85
C ARG A 74 6.17 -2.69 6.56
N CYS A 75 6.31 -1.70 5.68
CA CYS A 75 5.66 -1.69 4.36
C CYS A 75 6.08 -2.88 3.49
N ARG A 76 7.38 -3.25 3.48
CA ARG A 76 7.85 -4.45 2.77
C ARG A 76 7.23 -5.73 3.31
N ASN A 77 7.14 -5.87 4.63
CA ASN A 77 6.52 -7.05 5.24
C ASN A 77 5.02 -7.13 4.92
N LEU A 78 4.33 -6.00 4.93
CA LEU A 78 2.94 -5.90 4.49
C LEU A 78 2.78 -6.34 3.02
N PHE A 79 3.68 -5.89 2.15
CA PHE A 79 3.65 -6.26 0.74
C PHE A 79 3.91 -7.75 0.54
N LYS A 80 4.88 -8.34 1.25
CA LYS A 80 5.12 -9.78 1.23
C LYS A 80 3.89 -10.57 1.69
N PHE A 81 3.22 -10.11 2.75
CA PHE A 81 1.97 -10.71 3.22
C PHE A 81 0.88 -10.70 2.14
N TYR A 82 0.62 -9.55 1.51
CA TYR A 82 -0.39 -9.47 0.46
C TYR A 82 -0.02 -10.22 -0.81
N LEU A 83 1.27 -10.23 -1.18
CA LEU A 83 1.77 -11.04 -2.28
C LEU A 83 1.54 -12.54 -2.03
N GLN A 84 1.81 -13.02 -0.81
CA GLN A 84 1.54 -14.41 -0.44
C GLN A 84 0.04 -14.72 -0.46
N LYS A 85 -0.80 -13.79 -0.02
CA LYS A 85 -2.26 -13.94 -0.06
C LYS A 85 -2.84 -13.86 -1.47
N SER A 86 -2.12 -13.26 -2.43
CA SER A 86 -2.55 -13.02 -3.82
C SER A 86 -3.84 -12.20 -3.99
N GLN A 87 -4.45 -11.76 -2.89
CA GLN A 87 -5.68 -10.97 -2.91
C GLN A 87 -5.78 -10.05 -1.69
N ILE A 88 -6.54 -8.98 -1.85
CA ILE A 88 -6.93 -8.07 -0.77
C ILE A 88 -8.42 -7.75 -0.91
N ALA A 89 -9.17 -7.94 0.18
CA ALA A 89 -10.56 -7.53 0.30
C ALA A 89 -10.64 -6.29 1.21
N ILE A 90 -11.42 -5.29 0.78
CA ILE A 90 -11.57 -4.01 1.44
C ILE A 90 -13.05 -3.72 1.57
N LYS A 91 -13.51 -3.38 2.77
CA LYS A 91 -14.87 -2.89 2.99
C LYS A 91 -14.79 -1.42 3.39
N GLN A 92 -15.31 -0.52 2.57
CA GLN A 92 -15.29 0.92 2.82
C GLN A 92 -16.67 1.51 2.54
N LYS A 93 -17.24 2.21 3.54
CA LYS A 93 -18.59 2.84 3.47
C LYS A 93 -19.69 1.88 2.98
N GLY A 94 -19.64 0.62 3.39
CA GLY A 94 -20.61 -0.41 3.00
C GLY A 94 -20.33 -1.09 1.66
N VAL A 95 -19.44 -0.56 0.84
CA VAL A 95 -19.02 -1.16 -0.44
C VAL A 95 -17.84 -2.10 -0.22
N ALA A 96 -17.91 -3.28 -0.82
CA ALA A 96 -16.81 -4.24 -0.84
C ALA A 96 -16.02 -4.08 -2.14
N TYR A 97 -14.70 -4.00 -2.03
CA TYR A 97 -13.75 -3.98 -3.14
C TYR A 97 -12.82 -5.18 -2.99
N ALA A 98 -12.51 -5.84 -4.09
CA ALA A 98 -11.55 -6.92 -4.12
C ALA A 98 -10.46 -6.66 -5.16
N PHE A 99 -9.21 -6.98 -4.82
CA PHE A 99 -8.10 -6.84 -5.75
C PHE A 99 -7.26 -8.12 -5.77
N GLY A 100 -6.91 -8.57 -6.97
CA GLY A 100 -5.82 -9.51 -7.18
C GLY A 100 -4.49 -8.81 -6.98
N VAL A 101 -3.53 -9.51 -6.36
CA VAL A 101 -2.21 -8.98 -6.02
C VAL A 101 -1.14 -9.83 -6.71
N PHE A 102 -0.24 -9.20 -7.45
CA PHE A 102 0.89 -9.87 -8.09
C PHE A 102 2.17 -9.05 -7.93
N LYS A 103 3.32 -9.74 -8.00
CA LYS A 103 4.63 -9.09 -8.01
C LYS A 103 4.83 -8.45 -9.37
N PHE A 104 5.05 -7.14 -9.40
CA PHE A 104 5.42 -6.43 -10.62
C PHE A 104 6.94 -6.37 -10.76
N ASP A 105 7.66 -5.92 -9.72
CA ASP A 105 9.11 -5.78 -9.74
C ASP A 105 9.69 -5.74 -8.30
N ASP A 106 11.01 -5.90 -8.16
CA ASP A 106 11.76 -5.73 -6.91
C ASP A 106 13.14 -5.13 -7.18
N VAL A 107 13.25 -3.81 -6.96
CA VAL A 107 14.48 -3.07 -7.22
C VAL A 107 15.13 -2.66 -5.91
N ARG A 108 16.28 -3.29 -5.59
CA ARG A 108 17.09 -2.97 -4.40
C ARG A 108 16.26 -3.00 -3.10
N GLY A 109 15.38 -3.98 -2.98
CA GLY A 109 14.48 -4.17 -1.84
C GLY A 109 13.25 -3.26 -1.85
N ASN A 110 12.99 -2.51 -2.92
CA ASN A 110 11.71 -1.84 -3.14
C ASN A 110 10.76 -2.79 -3.86
N LEU A 111 9.95 -3.52 -3.11
CA LEU A 111 8.93 -4.40 -3.68
C LEU A 111 7.82 -3.56 -4.32
N ILE A 112 7.53 -3.80 -5.59
CA ILE A 112 6.45 -3.17 -6.35
C ILE A 112 5.40 -4.22 -6.64
N LEU A 113 4.16 -3.96 -6.22
CA LEU A 113 3.03 -4.84 -6.44
C LEU A 113 2.05 -4.20 -7.41
N GLY A 114 1.48 -5.05 -8.26
CA GLY A 114 0.31 -4.72 -9.05
C GLY A 114 -0.95 -5.18 -8.33
N PHE A 115 -1.94 -4.28 -8.31
CA PHE A 115 -3.27 -4.52 -7.74
C PHE A 115 -4.31 -4.38 -8.85
N THR A 116 -4.96 -5.47 -9.20
CA THR A 116 -5.99 -5.49 -10.24
C THR A 116 -7.35 -5.55 -9.57
N HIS A 117 -8.19 -4.53 -9.78
CA HIS A 117 -9.55 -4.55 -9.28
C HIS A 117 -10.32 -5.71 -9.91
N LEU A 118 -11.07 -6.45 -9.09
CA LEU A 118 -11.79 -7.65 -9.52
C LEU A 118 -13.25 -7.38 -9.93
N ASP A 119 -13.72 -6.13 -9.88
CA ASP A 119 -15.03 -5.77 -10.44
C ASP A 119 -14.87 -5.41 -11.91
N ASP A 120 -15.07 -6.41 -12.77
CA ASP A 120 -15.57 -6.31 -14.15
C ASP A 120 -15.66 -7.75 -14.70
N ASP A 121 -16.79 -8.42 -14.50
CA ASP A 121 -17.20 -9.65 -15.21
C ASP A 121 -16.24 -10.87 -15.15
N ASN A 122 -15.78 -11.27 -13.96
CA ASN A 122 -15.08 -12.56 -13.83
C ASN A 122 -16.07 -13.74 -13.82
N VAL A 123 -16.41 -14.23 -15.01
CA VAL A 123 -17.05 -15.53 -15.33
C VAL A 123 -16.31 -16.74 -14.72
N PHE A 124 -15.14 -16.54 -14.12
CA PHE A 124 -14.30 -17.61 -13.55
C PHE A 124 -14.32 -17.74 -12.03
N ILE A 125 -15.15 -16.97 -11.31
CA ILE A 125 -15.46 -17.29 -9.91
C ILE A 125 -16.73 -18.14 -9.90
N LYS A 126 -16.60 -19.42 -10.26
CA LYS A 126 -17.57 -20.43 -9.82
C LYS A 126 -17.30 -20.68 -8.34
N THR A 127 -18.11 -20.08 -7.47
CA THR A 127 -18.29 -20.60 -6.12
C THR A 127 -18.88 -22.01 -6.18
N PRO A 128 -18.46 -22.94 -5.31
CA PRO A 128 -18.96 -24.31 -5.27
C PRO A 128 -20.45 -24.38 -4.89
#